data_AF-A0A161PR01-F1
#
_entry.id   AF-A0A161PR01-F1
#
_cell.length_a   1.000
_cell.length_b   1.000
_cell.length_c   1.000
_cell.angle_alpha   90.00
_cell.angle_beta   90.00
_cell.angle_gamma   90.00
#
_symmetry.space_group_name_H-M   'P 1'
#
loop_
_entity.id
_entity.type
_entity.pdbx_description
1 polymer ?
#
loop_
_entity_poly.entity_id
_entity_poly.type
_entity_poly.pdbx_seq_one_letter_code
_entity_poly.pdbx_strand_id
1 'polypeptide(L)'
;MRNLICLILLVLSLTPAAFAWEDFYILKPSEFQIERTPSQRFTPLNSVSCRDRIKQVICLVDNSSSPNGPRQCLSGSENFAAPIEKIYDILPEKLQKAFCGLDAIFVESDVESLAYAGIIRANEKGEVEGSFIGVRRTLLETAYDATSVFGWKEQKAFGIIAPPFVHLPDGPRVEVILPHSLSALQYIFIHEIGHILDFANSANEFVCPANETCDLSKWDPVEFGKMVPAANSFGALSWKNPMYPQDAQRFPLWDKLCFYGCNERLTVADMESFYRQLDQTNFVSTYAAVSPYEDFAESFTFHVLSLQGEWNYRVQTPYMAYSLEKKWDVLFPKKSWLEAFYQRDLKYPKATK
;
A
#
# COMPACT_ATOMS: atom_id res chain seq x y z
N MET A 1 55.45 -21.42 11.58
CA MET A 1 54.93 -20.03 11.50
C MET A 1 54.91 -19.58 10.05
N ARG A 2 53.77 -19.72 9.37
CA ARG A 2 53.44 -19.02 8.13
C ARG A 2 51.94 -19.22 7.89
N ASN A 3 51.16 -18.24 8.34
CA ASN A 3 49.71 -18.19 8.17
C ASN A 3 49.40 -17.87 6.70
N LEU A 4 48.59 -18.73 6.09
CA LEU A 4 48.03 -18.55 4.77
C LEU A 4 46.74 -17.72 4.93
N ILE A 5 46.76 -16.47 4.50
CA ILE A 5 45.59 -15.61 4.43
C ILE A 5 44.85 -15.97 3.14
N CYS A 6 43.73 -16.68 3.26
CA CYS A 6 42.75 -16.81 2.19
C CYS A 6 42.02 -15.47 2.03
N LEU A 7 42.37 -14.76 0.95
CA LEU A 7 41.64 -13.61 0.45
C LEU A 7 40.35 -14.14 -0.22
N ILE A 8 39.26 -14.22 0.55
CA ILE A 8 37.92 -14.42 -0.01
C ILE A 8 37.52 -13.09 -0.63
N LEU A 9 37.51 -13.04 -1.95
CA LEU A 9 36.82 -12.04 -2.74
C LEU A 9 35.34 -12.06 -2.34
N LEU A 10 34.94 -11.12 -1.48
CA LEU A 10 33.54 -10.70 -1.37
C LEU A 10 33.14 -10.14 -2.74
N VAL A 11 32.52 -10.98 -3.56
CA VAL A 11 31.62 -10.50 -4.60
C VAL A 11 30.43 -9.90 -3.84
N LEU A 12 30.50 -8.58 -3.61
CA LEU A 12 29.33 -7.77 -3.30
C LEU A 12 28.36 -7.96 -4.47
N SER A 13 27.43 -8.89 -4.34
CA SER A 13 26.22 -8.90 -5.14
C SER A 13 25.47 -7.63 -4.76
N LEU A 14 25.70 -6.57 -5.53
CA LEU A 14 24.81 -5.42 -5.63
C LEU A 14 23.50 -5.94 -6.23
N THR A 15 22.69 -6.62 -5.42
CA THR A 15 21.28 -6.76 -5.75
C THR A 15 20.68 -5.38 -5.51
N PRO A 16 20.16 -4.70 -6.56
CA PRO A 16 19.37 -3.49 -6.34
C PRO A 16 18.24 -3.84 -5.36
N ALA A 17 17.91 -2.85 -4.53
CA ALA A 17 17.01 -2.88 -3.39
C ALA A 17 15.93 -3.97 -3.41
N ALA A 18 15.70 -4.56 -2.24
CA ALA A 18 14.63 -5.52 -1.97
C ALA A 18 13.33 -5.13 -2.70
N PHE A 19 12.95 -5.91 -3.71
CA PHE A 19 11.65 -5.80 -4.38
C PHE A 19 10.58 -6.44 -3.49
N ALA A 20 10.42 -5.92 -2.28
CA ALA A 20 9.17 -6.03 -1.57
C ALA A 20 8.28 -4.95 -2.15
N TRP A 21 7.14 -5.33 -2.69
CA TRP A 21 6.04 -4.42 -2.91
C TRP A 21 5.64 -4.08 -1.49
N GLU A 22 6.15 -2.96 -0.96
CA GLU A 22 6.07 -2.66 0.46
C GLU A 22 4.61 -2.87 0.88
N ASP A 23 4.37 -3.85 1.74
CA ASP A 23 3.03 -4.12 2.27
C ASP A 23 1.95 -4.59 1.27
N PHE A 24 2.29 -5.27 0.16
CA PHE A 24 1.32 -6.00 -0.66
C PHE A 24 1.67 -7.48 -0.89
N TYR A 25 0.66 -8.36 -0.77
CA TYR A 25 0.84 -9.81 -0.87
C TYR A 25 -0.01 -10.46 -1.97
N ILE A 26 0.62 -11.30 -2.78
CA ILE A 26 -0.06 -12.17 -3.74
C ILE A 26 0.12 -13.62 -3.28
N LEU A 27 -0.95 -14.21 -2.75
CA LEU A 27 -0.92 -15.55 -2.18
C LEU A 27 -1.69 -16.55 -3.05
N LYS A 28 -1.28 -17.81 -3.03
CA LYS A 28 -2.09 -18.94 -3.49
C LYS A 28 -3.12 -19.32 -2.42
N PRO A 29 -4.23 -19.99 -2.77
CA PRO A 29 -5.20 -20.50 -1.80
C PRO A 29 -4.57 -21.41 -0.73
N SER A 30 -3.51 -22.14 -1.07
CA SER A 30 -2.78 -22.98 -0.11
C SER A 30 -1.89 -22.19 0.86
N GLU A 31 -1.54 -20.94 0.54
CA GLU A 31 -0.68 -20.07 1.33
C GLU A 31 -1.51 -19.16 2.27
N PHE A 32 -2.81 -18.99 1.97
CA PHE A 32 -3.74 -18.26 2.81
C PHE A 32 -4.55 -19.22 3.69
N GLN A 33 -4.13 -19.39 4.94
CA GLN A 33 -4.76 -20.31 5.89
C GLN A 33 -5.12 -19.58 7.19
N ILE A 34 -6.41 -19.57 7.55
CA ILE A 34 -6.90 -18.94 8.78
C ILE A 34 -7.50 -20.00 9.69
N GLU A 35 -6.94 -20.12 10.89
CA GLU A 35 -7.45 -20.98 11.95
C GLU A 35 -8.32 -20.14 12.90
N ARG A 36 -9.64 -20.30 12.76
CA ARG A 36 -10.63 -19.58 13.57
C ARG A 36 -11.06 -20.43 14.77
N THR A 37 -11.32 -19.79 15.90
CA THR A 37 -11.95 -20.46 17.05
C THR A 37 -13.39 -20.87 16.73
N PRO A 38 -13.99 -21.86 17.43
CA PRO A 38 -15.36 -22.30 17.16
C PRO A 38 -16.43 -21.21 17.25
N SER A 39 -16.19 -20.13 18.02
CA SER A 39 -17.07 -18.96 18.13
C SER A 39 -16.95 -17.99 16.96
N GLN A 40 -15.95 -18.14 16.10
CA GLN A 40 -15.66 -17.29 14.94
C GLN A 40 -16.03 -17.96 13.61
N ARG A 41 -17.06 -18.83 13.61
CA ARG A 41 -17.49 -19.50 12.38
C ARG A 41 -17.90 -18.50 11.31
N PHE A 42 -17.34 -18.69 10.12
CA PHE A 42 -17.66 -17.91 8.95
C PHE A 42 -19.06 -18.24 8.44
N THR A 43 -19.83 -17.20 8.13
CA THR A 43 -21.11 -17.29 7.48
C THR A 43 -20.99 -16.70 6.07
N PRO A 44 -21.33 -17.44 4.99
CA PRO A 44 -21.24 -16.93 3.63
C PRO A 44 -21.99 -15.62 3.45
N LEU A 45 -21.42 -14.68 2.67
CA LEU A 45 -21.99 -13.34 2.45
C LEU A 45 -23.44 -13.39 1.95
N ASN A 46 -23.83 -14.42 1.21
CA ASN A 46 -25.19 -14.61 0.71
C ASN A 46 -26.26 -14.81 1.81
N SER A 47 -25.85 -14.92 3.07
CA SER A 47 -26.72 -15.23 4.21
C SER A 47 -26.72 -14.18 5.33
N VAL A 48 -25.92 -13.11 5.20
CA VAL A 48 -25.83 -12.01 6.18
C VAL A 48 -25.61 -10.68 5.47
N SER A 49 -25.98 -9.56 6.10
CA SER A 49 -25.56 -8.25 5.57
C SER A 49 -24.04 -8.12 5.62
N CYS A 50 -23.46 -7.33 4.72
CA CYS A 50 -22.02 -7.09 4.72
C CYS A 50 -21.52 -6.54 6.05
N ARG A 51 -22.29 -5.61 6.65
CA ARG A 51 -21.98 -5.05 7.97
C ARG A 51 -21.91 -6.14 9.05
N ASP A 52 -22.87 -7.07 9.06
CA ASP A 52 -22.88 -8.18 10.03
C ASP A 52 -21.74 -9.20 9.83
N ARG A 53 -21.12 -9.20 8.64
CA ARG A 53 -19.97 -10.03 8.30
C ARG A 53 -18.66 -9.43 8.80
N ILE A 54 -18.57 -8.12 9.05
CA ILE A 54 -17.33 -7.45 9.48
C ILE A 54 -16.71 -8.14 10.70
N LYS A 55 -17.50 -8.38 11.75
CA LYS A 55 -17.05 -9.10 12.95
C LYS A 55 -16.52 -10.52 12.70
N GLN A 56 -16.92 -11.14 11.59
CA GLN A 56 -16.55 -12.53 11.26
C GLN A 56 -15.23 -12.60 10.48
N VAL A 57 -14.89 -11.55 9.73
CA VAL A 57 -13.65 -11.50 8.94
C VAL A 57 -12.47 -10.97 9.75
N ILE A 58 -12.72 -10.26 10.85
CA ILE A 58 -11.67 -9.77 11.75
C ILE A 58 -10.96 -10.95 12.42
N CYS A 59 -9.63 -10.85 12.46
CA CYS A 59 -8.75 -11.85 13.05
C CYS A 59 -7.61 -11.13 13.78
N LEU A 60 -7.71 -11.02 15.11
CA LEU A 60 -6.58 -10.60 15.94
C LEU A 60 -5.53 -11.70 15.88
N VAL A 61 -4.28 -11.31 15.63
CA VAL A 61 -3.17 -12.22 15.40
C VAL A 61 -2.01 -11.80 16.29
N ASP A 62 -1.22 -12.77 16.74
CA ASP A 62 0.05 -12.50 17.40
C ASP A 62 1.10 -12.03 16.38
N ASN A 63 2.30 -11.74 16.85
CA ASN A 63 3.44 -11.39 16.01
C ASN A 63 3.93 -12.61 15.21
N SER A 64 3.07 -13.18 14.36
CA SER A 64 3.45 -14.19 13.38
C SER A 64 4.05 -13.46 12.18
N SER A 65 5.31 -13.74 11.89
CA SER A 65 6.01 -13.31 10.69
C SER A 65 5.22 -13.67 9.42
N SER A 66 4.96 -12.68 8.56
CA SER A 66 4.34 -12.78 7.22
C SER A 66 2.89 -13.31 7.18
N PRO A 67 2.01 -12.76 6.33
CA PRO A 67 0.69 -13.32 6.08
C PRO A 67 0.71 -14.64 5.30
N ASN A 68 1.89 -15.12 4.88
CA ASN A 68 2.04 -16.42 4.22
C ASN A 68 2.08 -17.56 5.26
N GLY A 69 1.03 -18.38 5.28
CA GLY A 69 0.93 -19.57 6.12
C GLY A 69 -0.28 -19.57 7.06
N PRO A 70 -0.37 -20.56 7.96
CA PRO A 70 -1.42 -20.66 8.96
C PRO A 70 -1.39 -19.50 9.94
N ARG A 71 -2.54 -18.83 10.11
CA ARG A 71 -2.73 -17.74 11.08
C ARG A 71 -3.87 -18.06 12.02
N GLN A 72 -3.56 -18.11 13.31
CA GLN A 72 -4.54 -18.38 14.34
C GLN A 72 -5.20 -17.08 14.80
N CYS A 73 -6.53 -17.00 14.70
CA CYS A 73 -7.28 -15.88 15.26
C CYS A 73 -7.37 -16.02 16.78
N LEU A 74 -6.86 -15.03 17.47
CA LEU A 74 -6.88 -14.91 18.92
C LEU A 74 -8.26 -14.46 19.42
N SER A 75 -8.55 -14.81 20.67
CA SER A 75 -9.72 -14.33 21.39
C SER A 75 -9.73 -12.80 21.49
N GLY A 76 -10.90 -12.17 21.44
CA GLY A 76 -11.03 -10.71 21.50
C GLY A 76 -10.95 -10.01 20.15
N SER A 77 -10.90 -10.76 19.04
CA SER A 77 -10.98 -10.21 17.67
C SER A 77 -12.22 -9.33 17.47
N GLU A 78 -13.34 -9.72 18.08
CA GLU A 78 -14.62 -9.01 18.02
C GLU A 78 -14.57 -7.60 18.60
N ASN A 79 -13.61 -7.29 19.50
CA ASN A 79 -13.46 -5.97 20.10
C ASN A 79 -13.07 -4.89 19.07
N PHE A 80 -12.53 -5.31 17.91
CA PHE A 80 -12.15 -4.41 16.82
C PHE A 80 -13.26 -4.19 15.80
N ALA A 81 -14.43 -4.83 15.95
CA ALA A 81 -15.55 -4.67 15.02
C ALA A 81 -16.04 -3.22 14.98
N ALA A 82 -16.26 -2.59 16.14
CA ALA A 82 -16.80 -1.24 16.22
C ALA A 82 -15.95 -0.16 15.48
N PRO A 83 -14.62 -0.04 15.68
CA PRO A 83 -13.84 0.93 14.90
C PRO A 83 -13.85 0.63 13.40
N ILE A 84 -13.83 -0.65 13.00
CA ILE A 84 -13.82 -1.05 11.58
C ILE A 84 -15.19 -0.80 10.91
N GLU A 85 -16.29 -1.08 11.59
CA GLU A 85 -17.65 -0.78 11.12
C GLU A 85 -17.84 0.73 10.88
N LYS A 86 -17.26 1.59 11.73
CA LYS A 86 -17.30 3.03 11.50
C LYS A 86 -16.56 3.46 10.24
N ILE A 87 -15.47 2.76 9.87
CA ILE A 87 -14.79 3.00 8.60
C ILE A 87 -15.68 2.57 7.44
N TYR A 88 -16.25 1.36 7.51
CA TYR A 88 -17.19 0.87 6.50
C TYR A 88 -18.33 1.87 6.23
N ASP A 89 -18.90 2.46 7.28
CA ASP A 89 -20.01 3.40 7.20
C ASP A 89 -19.71 4.69 6.44
N ILE A 90 -18.45 5.13 6.44
CA ILE A 90 -18.02 6.36 5.79
C ILE A 90 -17.35 6.11 4.42
N LEU A 91 -17.11 4.85 4.05
CA LEU A 91 -16.62 4.51 2.71
C LEU A 91 -17.72 4.74 1.65
N PRO A 92 -17.37 5.23 0.45
CA PRO A 92 -18.31 5.25 -0.67
C PRO A 92 -18.80 3.84 -1.03
N GLU A 93 -20.00 3.75 -1.62
CA GLU A 93 -20.65 2.45 -1.94
C GLU A 93 -19.75 1.49 -2.73
N LYS A 94 -18.97 1.99 -3.70
CA LYS A 94 -18.04 1.14 -4.47
C LYS A 94 -16.93 0.54 -3.59
N LEU A 95 -16.41 1.30 -2.63
CA LEU A 95 -15.39 0.81 -1.71
C LEU A 95 -16.01 -0.10 -0.64
N GLN A 96 -17.26 0.16 -0.21
CA GLN A 96 -18.00 -0.79 0.62
C GLN A 96 -18.12 -2.15 -0.07
N LYS A 97 -18.38 -2.21 -1.39
CA LYS A 97 -18.43 -3.48 -2.13
C LYS A 97 -17.09 -4.24 -2.10
N ALA A 98 -15.96 -3.54 -2.27
CA ALA A 98 -14.64 -4.14 -2.11
C ALA A 98 -14.42 -4.67 -0.69
N PHE A 99 -14.76 -3.85 0.31
CA PHE A 99 -14.69 -4.22 1.73
C PHE A 99 -15.51 -5.48 2.02
N CYS A 100 -16.72 -5.60 1.46
CA CYS A 100 -17.58 -6.77 1.63
C CYS A 100 -17.00 -8.06 1.03
N GLY A 101 -16.04 -7.95 0.11
CA GLY A 101 -15.35 -9.08 -0.53
C GLY A 101 -14.15 -9.61 0.26
N LEU A 102 -13.72 -8.93 1.33
CA LEU A 102 -12.55 -9.34 2.12
C LEU A 102 -12.78 -10.69 2.79
N ASP A 103 -11.83 -11.62 2.68
CA ASP A 103 -11.79 -12.89 3.42
C ASP A 103 -11.31 -12.68 4.87
N ALA A 104 -10.46 -11.69 5.09
CA ALA A 104 -9.97 -11.33 6.43
C ALA A 104 -9.58 -9.87 6.59
N ILE A 105 -9.70 -9.39 7.84
CA ILE A 105 -9.04 -8.19 8.33
C ILE A 105 -8.15 -8.61 9.50
N PHE A 106 -6.85 -8.71 9.28
CA PHE A 106 -5.89 -9.05 10.33
C PHE A 106 -5.59 -7.83 11.18
N VAL A 107 -5.73 -7.97 12.49
CA VAL A 107 -5.34 -6.94 13.46
C VAL A 107 -3.97 -7.30 13.99
N GLU A 108 -2.95 -6.63 13.46
CA GLU A 108 -1.55 -6.95 13.67
C GLU A 108 -1.01 -6.33 14.94
N SER A 109 -0.51 -7.16 15.86
CA SER A 109 -0.03 -6.68 17.15
C SER A 109 1.22 -5.78 17.03
N ASP A 110 2.16 -6.12 16.15
CA ASP A 110 3.40 -5.37 15.94
C ASP A 110 3.93 -5.53 14.51
N VAL A 111 3.44 -4.69 13.60
CA VAL A 111 3.99 -4.54 12.25
C VAL A 111 4.68 -3.20 12.10
N GLU A 112 5.75 -3.18 11.30
CA GLU A 112 6.52 -1.95 11.04
C GLU A 112 5.69 -0.93 10.24
N SER A 113 4.82 -1.42 9.36
CA SER A 113 3.93 -0.65 8.50
C SER A 113 2.65 -0.22 9.20
N LEU A 114 1.86 0.61 8.51
CA LEU A 114 0.54 1.04 9.00
C LEU A 114 -0.52 -0.04 8.75
N ALA A 115 -0.47 -0.61 7.55
CA ALA A 115 -1.34 -1.65 7.05
C ALA A 115 -0.65 -2.33 5.86
N TYR A 116 -1.26 -3.40 5.39
CA TYR A 116 -0.92 -4.08 4.15
C TYR A 116 -2.18 -4.64 3.52
N ALA A 117 -2.15 -4.88 2.22
CA ALA A 117 -3.22 -5.56 1.50
C ALA A 117 -2.71 -6.86 0.87
N GLY A 118 -3.64 -7.74 0.51
CA GLY A 118 -3.28 -8.89 -0.30
C GLY A 118 -4.45 -9.49 -1.04
N ILE A 119 -4.11 -10.26 -2.07
CA ILE A 119 -5.04 -11.01 -2.90
C ILE A 119 -4.71 -12.50 -2.86
N ILE A 120 -5.74 -13.32 -3.08
CA ILE A 120 -5.64 -14.76 -3.22
C ILE A 120 -5.89 -15.09 -4.69
N ARG A 121 -4.90 -15.66 -5.38
CA ARG A 121 -5.00 -16.00 -6.81
C ARG A 121 -5.21 -17.48 -7.04
N ALA A 122 -6.29 -17.82 -7.75
CA ALA A 122 -6.66 -19.19 -8.09
C ALA A 122 -5.58 -19.94 -8.87
N ASN A 123 -4.94 -19.22 -9.79
CA ASN A 123 -4.10 -19.77 -10.83
C ASN A 123 -3.14 -18.70 -11.38
N GLU A 124 -2.20 -19.14 -12.22
CA GLU A 124 -1.20 -18.29 -12.87
C GLU A 124 -1.80 -17.27 -13.85
N LYS A 125 -3.06 -17.48 -14.31
CA LYS A 125 -3.78 -16.55 -15.19
C LYS A 125 -4.34 -15.33 -14.44
N GLY A 126 -4.17 -15.27 -13.12
CA GLY A 126 -4.31 -14.03 -12.36
C GLY A 126 -5.72 -13.67 -11.90
N GLU A 127 -6.68 -14.60 -11.97
CA GLU A 127 -8.00 -14.35 -11.40
C GLU A 127 -7.90 -14.22 -9.87
N VAL A 128 -8.30 -13.05 -9.37
CA VAL A 128 -8.38 -12.76 -7.95
C VAL A 128 -9.61 -13.47 -7.39
N GLU A 129 -9.38 -14.52 -6.63
CA GLU A 129 -10.43 -15.28 -5.97
C GLU A 129 -10.81 -14.66 -4.65
N GLY A 130 -9.87 -14.11 -3.87
CA GLY A 130 -10.11 -13.52 -2.57
C GLY A 130 -9.16 -12.37 -2.22
N SER A 131 -9.33 -11.75 -1.06
CA SER A 131 -8.54 -10.60 -0.61
C SER A 131 -8.52 -10.43 0.90
N PHE A 132 -7.51 -9.75 1.42
CA PHE A 132 -7.41 -9.44 2.85
C PHE A 132 -6.69 -8.11 3.07
N ILE A 133 -6.88 -7.55 4.27
CA ILE A 133 -6.16 -6.38 4.76
C ILE A 133 -5.54 -6.75 6.10
N GLY A 134 -4.28 -6.41 6.33
CA GLY A 134 -3.68 -6.33 7.66
C GLY A 134 -3.60 -4.90 8.12
N VAL A 135 -3.92 -4.62 9.38
CA VAL A 135 -3.86 -3.27 9.95
C VAL A 135 -3.20 -3.31 11.31
N ARG A 136 -2.32 -2.33 11.56
CA ARG A 136 -1.64 -2.22 12.85
C ARG A 136 -2.64 -1.96 13.98
N ARG A 137 -2.64 -2.83 14.97
CA ARG A 137 -3.55 -2.84 16.13
C ARG A 137 -3.66 -1.48 16.82
N THR A 138 -2.52 -0.82 17.06
CA THR A 138 -2.49 0.46 17.78
C THR A 138 -3.29 1.57 17.09
N LEU A 139 -3.46 1.50 15.76
CA LEU A 139 -4.30 2.45 15.01
C LEU A 139 -5.78 2.27 15.34
N LEU A 140 -6.23 1.03 15.55
CA LEU A 140 -7.61 0.72 15.92
C LEU A 140 -7.89 0.99 17.41
N GLU A 141 -6.90 0.80 18.28
CA GLU A 141 -7.08 0.98 19.73
C GLU A 141 -7.03 2.44 20.17
N THR A 142 -6.08 3.21 19.63
CA THR A 142 -5.81 4.58 20.10
C THR A 142 -6.47 5.64 19.21
N ALA A 143 -6.82 5.28 17.97
CA ALA A 143 -7.38 6.20 16.98
C ALA A 143 -6.54 7.47 16.82
N TYR A 144 -5.23 7.29 16.57
CA TYR A 144 -4.30 8.40 16.31
C TYR A 144 -4.81 9.29 15.18
N ASP A 145 -4.57 10.60 15.31
CA ASP A 145 -4.93 11.56 14.28
C ASP A 145 -4.05 11.38 13.02
N ALA A 146 -4.59 11.80 11.87
CA ALA A 146 -3.91 11.66 10.58
C ALA A 146 -2.57 12.39 10.51
N THR A 147 -2.43 13.54 11.18
CA THR A 147 -1.18 14.31 11.18
C THR A 147 -0.07 13.53 11.88
N SER A 148 -0.35 12.94 13.04
CA SER A 148 0.61 12.11 13.78
C SER A 148 0.98 10.84 13.00
N VAL A 149 0.00 10.16 12.39
CA VAL A 149 0.23 8.91 11.66
C VAL A 149 1.07 9.14 10.40
N PHE A 150 0.66 10.08 9.55
CA PHE A 150 1.34 10.34 8.29
C PHE A 150 2.65 11.08 8.49
N GLY A 151 2.75 11.95 9.50
CA GLY A 151 4.01 12.58 9.88
C GLY A 151 5.06 11.57 10.31
N TRP A 152 4.69 10.59 11.14
CA TRP A 152 5.59 9.52 11.53
C TRP A 152 6.03 8.64 10.36
N LYS A 153 5.09 8.24 9.49
CA LYS A 153 5.41 7.45 8.28
C LYS A 153 6.36 8.23 7.37
N GLU A 154 6.06 9.50 7.09
CA GLU A 154 6.85 10.35 6.19
C GLU A 154 8.30 10.54 6.68
N GLN A 155 8.50 10.64 7.99
CA GLN A 155 9.84 10.75 8.57
C GLN A 155 10.73 9.53 8.32
N LYS A 156 10.14 8.33 8.15
CA LYS A 156 10.91 7.12 7.88
C LYS A 156 11.69 7.20 6.58
N ALA A 157 11.14 7.84 5.56
CA ALA A 157 11.80 8.04 4.27
C ALA A 157 13.15 8.75 4.40
N PHE A 158 13.30 9.61 5.42
CA PHE A 158 14.49 10.43 5.69
C PHE A 158 15.39 9.84 6.79
N GLY A 159 15.25 8.54 7.05
CA GLY A 159 16.11 7.81 7.99
C GLY A 159 15.87 8.15 9.45
N ILE A 160 14.75 8.82 9.77
CA ILE A 160 14.41 9.19 11.14
C ILE A 160 13.72 8.01 11.82
N ILE A 161 14.28 7.58 12.94
CA ILE A 161 13.72 6.52 13.78
C ILE A 161 13.05 7.18 14.98
N ALA A 162 11.75 7.41 14.87
CA ALA A 162 10.91 7.96 15.94
C ALA A 162 10.05 6.85 16.58
N PRO A 163 9.68 6.99 17.87
CA PRO A 163 8.62 6.17 18.45
C PRO A 163 7.35 6.22 17.58
N PRO A 164 6.52 5.15 17.55
CA PRO A 164 5.31 5.12 16.72
C PRO A 164 4.44 6.36 16.89
N PHE A 165 4.11 6.99 15.77
CA PHE A 165 3.23 8.17 15.68
C PHE A 165 3.76 9.42 16.40
N VAL A 166 5.03 9.44 16.77
CA VAL A 166 5.73 10.62 17.30
C VAL A 166 6.45 11.33 16.17
N HIS A 167 6.30 12.65 16.15
CA HIS A 167 6.90 13.51 15.15
C HIS A 167 8.12 14.23 15.71
N LEU A 168 9.30 14.00 15.13
CA LEU A 168 10.54 14.64 15.58
C LEU A 168 10.78 15.98 14.85
N PRO A 169 11.38 17.00 15.50
CA PRO A 169 11.56 18.32 14.89
C PRO A 169 12.43 18.34 13.62
N ASP A 170 13.35 17.38 13.49
CA ASP A 170 14.35 17.35 12.42
C ASP A 170 13.81 16.83 11.07
N GLY A 171 12.63 16.21 11.07
CA GLY A 171 12.00 15.64 9.88
C GLY A 171 10.99 16.55 9.19
N PRO A 172 10.45 16.13 8.04
CA PRO A 172 9.36 16.83 7.37
C PRO A 172 8.15 16.89 8.30
N ARG A 173 7.50 18.05 8.41
CA ARG A 173 6.23 18.18 9.14
C ARG A 173 5.06 17.89 8.22
N VAL A 174 4.16 17.03 8.66
CA VAL A 174 2.93 16.74 7.93
C VAL A 174 1.78 17.46 8.64
N GLU A 175 0.84 18.01 7.87
CA GLU A 175 -0.43 18.51 8.35
C GLU A 175 -1.52 17.93 7.46
N VAL A 176 -2.47 17.24 8.08
CA VAL A 176 -3.53 16.52 7.37
C VAL A 176 -4.88 16.84 7.98
N ILE A 177 -5.78 17.31 7.14
CA ILE A 177 -7.21 17.51 7.41
C ILE A 177 -7.97 16.61 6.45
N LEU A 178 -8.75 15.67 6.97
CA LEU A 178 -9.58 14.79 6.14
C LEU A 178 -11.06 14.96 6.50
N PRO A 179 -11.97 14.58 5.60
CA PRO A 179 -13.39 14.52 5.92
C PRO A 179 -13.64 13.56 7.10
N HIS A 180 -14.35 14.01 8.14
CA HIS A 180 -14.81 13.22 9.30
C HIS A 180 -13.77 12.83 10.39
N SER A 181 -14.28 12.37 11.55
CA SER A 181 -13.56 12.17 12.82
C SER A 181 -12.75 10.85 12.93
N LEU A 182 -12.51 10.11 11.84
CA LEU A 182 -11.67 8.89 11.81
C LEU A 182 -10.60 8.94 10.70
N SER A 183 -10.12 10.15 10.45
CA SER A 183 -9.34 10.58 9.30
C SER A 183 -8.19 9.65 8.89
N ALA A 184 -7.32 9.21 9.80
CA ALA A 184 -6.16 8.37 9.44
C ALA A 184 -6.54 6.98 8.94
N LEU A 185 -7.43 6.30 9.67
CA LEU A 185 -7.86 4.94 9.33
C LEU A 185 -8.64 4.91 8.03
N GLN A 186 -9.48 5.92 7.77
CA GLN A 186 -10.21 6.01 6.51
C GLN A 186 -9.25 6.04 5.32
N TYR A 187 -8.26 6.92 5.36
CA TYR A 187 -7.22 7.00 4.33
C TYR A 187 -6.53 5.65 4.13
N ILE A 188 -6.10 5.00 5.23
CA ILE A 188 -5.40 3.72 5.17
C ILE A 188 -6.28 2.66 4.49
N PHE A 189 -7.54 2.51 4.90
CA PHE A 189 -8.43 1.53 4.27
C PHE A 189 -8.73 1.85 2.80
N ILE A 190 -8.87 3.12 2.42
CA ILE A 190 -9.03 3.50 1.01
C ILE A 190 -7.79 3.11 0.21
N HIS A 191 -6.59 3.35 0.74
CA HIS A 191 -5.33 2.98 0.12
C HIS A 191 -5.22 1.46 -0.08
N GLU A 192 -5.45 0.67 0.97
CA GLU A 192 -5.40 -0.79 0.89
C GLU A 192 -6.47 -1.37 -0.06
N ILE A 193 -7.67 -0.79 -0.08
CA ILE A 193 -8.70 -1.13 -1.06
C ILE A 193 -8.27 -0.74 -2.48
N GLY A 194 -7.53 0.36 -2.64
CA GLY A 194 -6.91 0.76 -3.89
C GLY A 194 -6.06 -0.36 -4.48
N HIS A 195 -5.15 -0.94 -3.69
CA HIS A 195 -4.39 -2.11 -4.12
C HIS A 195 -5.28 -3.28 -4.53
N ILE A 196 -6.28 -3.63 -3.73
CA ILE A 196 -7.21 -4.73 -4.05
C ILE A 196 -7.92 -4.48 -5.39
N LEU A 197 -8.38 -3.24 -5.63
CA LEU A 197 -9.07 -2.86 -6.85
C LEU A 197 -8.14 -2.82 -8.06
N ASP A 198 -6.88 -2.38 -7.88
CA ASP A 198 -5.86 -2.45 -8.94
C ASP A 198 -5.77 -3.88 -9.46
N PHE A 199 -5.48 -4.81 -8.57
CA PHE A 199 -5.26 -6.20 -8.95
C PHE A 199 -6.52 -6.90 -9.48
N ALA A 200 -7.69 -6.60 -8.91
CA ALA A 200 -8.95 -7.17 -9.37
C ALA A 200 -9.35 -6.67 -10.78
N ASN A 201 -8.86 -5.49 -11.19
CA ASN A 201 -9.24 -4.82 -12.43
C ASN A 201 -8.08 -4.60 -13.41
N SER A 202 -6.89 -5.10 -13.08
CA SER A 202 -5.65 -4.89 -13.83
C SER A 202 -5.36 -3.41 -14.11
N ALA A 203 -5.50 -2.53 -13.11
CA ALA A 203 -5.30 -1.10 -13.32
C ALA A 203 -3.86 -0.78 -13.73
N ASN A 204 -2.88 -1.44 -13.12
CA ASN A 204 -1.45 -1.43 -13.46
C ASN A 204 -1.04 -2.66 -14.28
N GLU A 205 -1.83 -3.07 -15.29
CA GLU A 205 -1.42 -4.19 -16.15
C GLU A 205 -0.04 -3.94 -16.79
N PHE A 206 0.89 -4.87 -16.57
CA PHE A 206 2.18 -4.90 -17.26
C PHE A 206 2.25 -6.14 -18.16
N VAL A 207 2.74 -5.95 -19.37
CA VAL A 207 2.81 -6.98 -20.40
C VAL A 207 4.25 -7.17 -20.86
N CYS A 208 4.57 -8.36 -21.36
CA CYS A 208 5.83 -8.58 -22.03
C CYS A 208 5.81 -7.90 -23.42
N PRO A 209 6.85 -7.16 -23.81
CA PRO A 209 6.92 -6.54 -25.14
C PRO A 209 6.73 -7.56 -26.27
N ALA A 210 6.15 -7.10 -27.39
CA ALA A 210 6.06 -7.92 -28.59
C ALA A 210 7.49 -8.30 -29.04
N ASN A 211 7.77 -9.60 -29.11
CA ASN A 211 9.08 -10.22 -29.39
C ASN A 211 10.01 -10.45 -28.18
N GLU A 212 9.54 -10.23 -26.96
CA GLU A 212 10.25 -10.65 -25.75
C GLU A 212 9.52 -11.80 -25.05
N THR A 213 10.27 -12.54 -24.23
CA THR A 213 9.73 -13.53 -23.29
C THR A 213 10.12 -13.10 -21.90
N CYS A 214 9.12 -12.99 -21.02
CA CYS A 214 9.28 -12.60 -19.63
C CYS A 214 8.97 -13.83 -18.76
N ASP A 215 9.95 -14.36 -18.04
CA ASP A 215 9.77 -15.51 -17.13
C ASP A 215 9.27 -15.04 -15.76
N LEU A 216 7.95 -14.86 -15.64
CA LEU A 216 7.30 -14.42 -14.39
C LEU A 216 7.15 -15.56 -13.37
N SER A 217 7.61 -16.78 -13.68
CA SER A 217 7.60 -17.88 -12.70
C SER A 217 8.64 -17.67 -11.60
N LYS A 218 9.60 -16.77 -11.83
CA LYS A 218 10.64 -16.39 -10.90
C LYS A 218 10.50 -14.91 -10.60
N TRP A 219 10.61 -14.58 -9.31
CA TRP A 219 10.70 -13.19 -8.87
C TRP A 219 12.09 -12.62 -9.20
N ASP A 220 12.37 -12.40 -10.48
CA ASP A 220 13.65 -11.89 -11.00
C ASP A 220 13.51 -10.44 -11.46
N PRO A 221 14.24 -9.48 -10.83
CA PRO A 221 14.25 -8.08 -11.25
C PRO A 221 14.58 -7.88 -12.74
N VAL A 222 15.41 -8.73 -13.33
CA VAL A 222 15.74 -8.63 -14.76
C VAL A 222 14.51 -8.89 -15.61
N GLU A 223 13.68 -9.87 -15.25
CA GLU A 223 12.45 -10.21 -15.96
C GLU A 223 11.37 -9.12 -15.77
N PHE A 224 11.21 -8.61 -14.55
CA PHE A 224 10.31 -7.47 -14.30
C PHE A 224 10.74 -6.21 -15.07
N GLY A 225 12.04 -5.95 -15.17
CA GLY A 225 12.58 -4.79 -15.90
C GLY A 225 12.30 -4.78 -17.39
N LYS A 226 12.00 -5.94 -18.00
CA LYS A 226 11.62 -6.07 -19.41
C LYS A 226 10.15 -5.71 -19.66
N MET A 227 9.30 -5.90 -18.67
CA MET A 227 7.86 -5.67 -18.82
C MET A 227 7.59 -4.20 -19.12
N VAL A 228 6.52 -3.92 -19.86
CA VAL A 228 6.06 -2.57 -20.15
C VAL A 228 4.60 -2.42 -19.74
N PRO A 229 4.16 -1.24 -19.28
CA PRO A 229 2.76 -1.05 -18.94
C PRO A 229 1.89 -1.25 -20.19
N ALA A 230 0.77 -1.94 -20.03
CA ALA A 230 -0.21 -2.13 -21.09
C ALA A 230 -0.74 -0.76 -21.56
N ALA A 231 -1.12 -0.66 -22.83
CA ALA A 231 -1.73 0.55 -23.36
C ALA A 231 -3.00 0.90 -22.55
N ASN A 232 -3.12 2.15 -22.12
CA ASN A 232 -4.20 2.65 -21.27
C ASN A 232 -4.27 2.08 -19.84
N SER A 233 -3.24 1.38 -19.35
CA SER A 233 -3.09 1.11 -17.92
C SER A 233 -2.75 2.41 -17.17
N PHE A 234 -3.02 2.45 -15.86
CA PHE A 234 -2.63 3.56 -15.00
C PHE A 234 -1.10 3.72 -14.96
N GLY A 235 -0.37 2.60 -14.85
CA GLY A 235 1.09 2.57 -14.85
C GLY A 235 1.72 3.28 -16.05
N ALA A 236 1.08 3.23 -17.23
CA ALA A 236 1.56 3.92 -18.44
C ALA A 236 1.66 5.46 -18.30
N LEU A 237 1.04 6.06 -17.27
CA LEU A 237 1.05 7.50 -17.05
C LEU A 237 2.34 8.01 -16.41
N SER A 238 3.11 7.15 -15.73
CA SER A 238 4.31 7.58 -14.97
C SER A 238 5.43 6.55 -14.90
N TRP A 239 5.14 5.29 -15.25
CA TRP A 239 6.08 4.18 -15.14
C TRP A 239 6.52 3.67 -16.49
N LYS A 240 7.79 3.26 -16.56
CA LYS A 240 8.39 2.62 -17.73
C LYS A 240 8.20 1.10 -17.67
N ASN A 241 8.34 0.55 -16.47
CA ASN A 241 8.16 -0.86 -16.13
C ASN A 241 7.81 -0.96 -14.63
N PRO A 242 7.56 -2.15 -14.07
CA PRO A 242 7.25 -2.31 -12.65
C PRO A 242 8.30 -1.78 -11.67
N MET A 243 9.52 -1.52 -12.13
CA MET A 243 10.66 -1.16 -11.28
C MET A 243 11.11 0.29 -11.43
N TYR A 244 10.88 0.91 -12.59
CA TYR A 244 11.43 2.21 -12.91
C TYR A 244 10.36 3.17 -13.42
N PRO A 245 10.36 4.41 -12.91
CA PRO A 245 9.57 5.49 -13.48
C PRO A 245 10.03 5.80 -14.91
N GLN A 246 9.18 6.50 -15.67
CA GLN A 246 9.61 7.09 -16.94
C GLN A 246 10.72 8.12 -16.71
N ASP A 247 11.56 8.36 -17.71
CA ASP A 247 12.73 9.25 -17.57
C ASP A 247 12.33 10.67 -17.13
N ALA A 248 11.19 11.18 -17.58
CA ALA A 248 10.65 12.48 -17.16
C ALA A 248 10.18 12.53 -15.69
N GLN A 249 9.96 11.37 -15.07
CA GLN A 249 9.50 11.22 -13.69
C GLN A 249 10.64 10.80 -12.74
N ARG A 250 11.81 10.46 -13.30
CA ARG A 250 12.98 10.03 -12.54
C ARG A 250 13.83 11.23 -12.15
N PHE A 251 14.31 11.24 -10.91
CA PHE A 251 15.19 12.29 -10.40
C PHE A 251 16.32 11.71 -9.51
N PRO A 252 17.48 12.39 -9.36
CA PRO A 252 18.67 11.86 -8.69
C PRO A 252 18.51 11.25 -7.30
N LEU A 253 17.49 11.62 -6.52
CA LEU A 253 17.27 11.11 -5.17
C LEU A 253 16.16 10.05 -5.09
N TRP A 254 15.52 9.71 -6.21
CA TRP A 254 14.38 8.80 -6.24
C TRP A 254 14.75 7.39 -5.75
N ASP A 255 15.90 6.86 -6.16
CA ASP A 255 16.34 5.49 -5.85
C ASP A 255 16.76 5.29 -4.38
N LYS A 256 16.81 6.36 -3.59
CA LYS A 256 17.06 6.33 -2.14
C LYS A 256 15.77 6.36 -1.31
N LEU A 257 14.62 6.56 -1.96
CA LEU A 257 13.33 6.57 -1.29
C LEU A 257 13.01 5.15 -0.79
N CYS A 258 12.79 5.02 0.52
CA CYS A 258 12.38 3.76 1.12
C CYS A 258 11.79 3.99 2.50
N PHE A 259 10.68 3.32 2.82
CA PHE A 259 9.97 3.49 4.09
C PHE A 259 10.27 2.34 5.06
N TYR A 260 10.41 1.11 4.57
CA TYR A 260 10.55 -0.08 5.40
C TYR A 260 11.67 -1.01 4.89
N GLY A 261 12.40 -1.68 5.80
CA GLY A 261 13.39 -2.69 5.40
C GLY A 261 14.58 -2.22 4.52
N CYS A 262 14.92 -0.93 4.57
CA CYS A 262 15.86 -0.28 3.64
C CYS A 262 17.34 -0.56 3.92
N ASN A 263 18.14 -0.74 2.85
CA ASN A 263 19.60 -0.77 2.90
C ASN A 263 20.24 0.63 2.77
N GLU A 264 19.63 1.51 1.98
CA GLU A 264 19.99 2.93 1.84
C GLU A 264 18.71 3.76 2.03
N ARG A 265 18.84 4.97 2.59
CA ARG A 265 17.73 5.89 2.83
C ARG A 265 18.13 7.31 2.49
N LEU A 266 17.14 8.16 2.22
CA LEU A 266 17.33 9.60 2.26
C LEU A 266 17.76 10.01 3.66
N THR A 267 18.52 11.09 3.76
CA THR A 267 18.86 11.73 5.02
C THR A 267 18.08 13.04 5.18
N VAL A 268 18.05 13.59 6.39
CA VAL A 268 17.48 14.92 6.65
C VAL A 268 18.09 16.00 5.73
N ALA A 269 19.36 15.87 5.35
CA ALA A 269 20.02 16.80 4.43
C ALA A 269 19.47 16.73 2.99
N ASP A 270 18.92 15.58 2.58
CA ASP A 270 18.34 15.37 1.25
C ASP A 270 16.92 15.95 1.14
N MET A 271 16.25 16.17 2.28
CA MET A 271 14.82 16.50 2.37
C MET A 271 14.36 17.61 1.43
N GLU A 272 14.97 18.79 1.51
CA GLU A 272 14.57 19.94 0.69
C GLU A 272 14.78 19.67 -0.81
N SER A 273 15.92 19.08 -1.15
CA SER A 273 16.24 18.75 -2.55
C SER A 273 15.29 17.70 -3.10
N PHE A 274 14.93 16.71 -2.27
CA PHE A 274 14.01 15.64 -2.63
C PHE A 274 12.61 16.18 -2.94
N TYR A 275 11.98 16.93 -2.02
CA TYR A 275 10.63 17.44 -2.27
C TYR A 275 10.57 18.40 -3.45
N ARG A 276 11.60 19.23 -3.65
CA ARG A 276 11.67 20.10 -4.84
C ARG A 276 11.69 19.32 -6.14
N GLN A 277 12.41 18.19 -6.18
CA GLN A 277 12.46 17.33 -7.35
C GLN A 277 11.15 16.56 -7.54
N LEU A 278 10.60 15.99 -6.46
CA LEU A 278 9.32 15.29 -6.48
C LEU A 278 8.18 16.18 -6.99
N ASP A 279 8.15 17.45 -6.59
CA ASP A 279 7.16 18.44 -7.03
C ASP A 279 7.16 18.67 -8.55
N GLN A 280 8.23 18.28 -9.27
CA GLN A 280 8.30 18.35 -10.74
C GLN A 280 7.82 17.06 -11.44
N THR A 281 7.43 16.02 -10.69
CA THR A 281 6.99 14.74 -11.23
C THR A 281 5.47 14.60 -11.27
N ASN A 282 4.97 13.49 -11.78
CA ASN A 282 3.56 13.11 -11.78
C ASN A 282 3.15 12.30 -10.56
N PHE A 283 4.02 12.14 -9.55
CA PHE A 283 3.68 11.47 -8.30
C PHE A 283 2.97 12.43 -7.34
N VAL A 284 1.86 11.99 -6.75
CA VAL A 284 1.04 12.83 -5.85
C VAL A 284 1.66 12.98 -4.46
N SER A 285 2.39 11.96 -4.01
CA SER A 285 3.05 11.90 -2.69
C SER A 285 4.44 11.26 -2.83
N THR A 286 5.22 11.30 -1.75
CA THR A 286 6.46 10.53 -1.61
C THR A 286 6.18 9.04 -1.78
N TYR A 287 5.15 8.52 -1.11
CA TYR A 287 4.79 7.11 -1.15
C TYR A 287 4.34 6.65 -2.55
N ALA A 288 3.64 7.52 -3.30
CA ALA A 288 3.26 7.25 -4.69
C ALA A 288 4.47 7.07 -5.63
N ALA A 289 5.65 7.57 -5.26
CA ALA A 289 6.88 7.41 -6.05
C ALA A 289 7.61 6.08 -5.78
N VAL A 290 7.16 5.26 -4.82
CA VAL A 290 7.83 4.00 -4.44
C VAL A 290 7.68 2.92 -5.51
N SER A 291 6.45 2.70 -5.99
CA SER A 291 6.14 1.67 -6.98
C SER A 291 4.90 2.05 -7.79
N PRO A 292 4.63 1.44 -8.96
CA PRO A 292 3.41 1.72 -9.71
C PRO A 292 2.13 1.36 -8.96
N TYR A 293 2.22 0.39 -8.06
CA TYR A 293 1.11 -0.09 -7.24
C TYR A 293 0.81 0.90 -6.14
N GLU A 294 1.84 1.40 -5.44
CA GLU A 294 1.69 2.50 -4.47
C GLU A 294 1.21 3.77 -5.16
N ASP A 295 1.70 4.07 -6.36
CA ASP A 295 1.26 5.21 -7.16
C ASP A 295 -0.26 5.16 -7.42
N PHE A 296 -0.76 4.00 -7.82
CA PHE A 296 -2.19 3.79 -8.03
C PHE A 296 -2.96 3.92 -6.73
N ALA A 297 -2.57 3.22 -5.67
CA ALA A 297 -3.29 3.22 -4.40
C ALA A 297 -3.35 4.61 -3.76
N GLU A 298 -2.24 5.36 -3.78
CA GLU A 298 -2.18 6.75 -3.34
C GLU A 298 -3.04 7.65 -4.23
N SER A 299 -2.87 7.60 -5.55
CA SER A 299 -3.65 8.44 -6.47
C SER A 299 -5.14 8.15 -6.37
N PHE A 300 -5.53 6.88 -6.21
CA PHE A 300 -6.91 6.45 -5.99
C PHE A 300 -7.46 7.00 -4.67
N THR A 301 -6.65 6.97 -3.61
CA THR A 301 -7.02 7.54 -2.31
C THR A 301 -7.32 9.03 -2.41
N PHE A 302 -6.44 9.78 -3.06
CA PHE A 302 -6.62 11.21 -3.28
C PHE A 302 -7.84 11.51 -4.16
N HIS A 303 -8.09 10.68 -5.18
CA HIS A 303 -9.31 10.76 -5.98
C HIS A 303 -10.57 10.58 -5.13
N VAL A 304 -10.65 9.50 -4.35
CA VAL A 304 -11.81 9.22 -3.48
C VAL A 304 -12.01 10.33 -2.46
N LEU A 305 -10.95 10.79 -1.79
CA LEU A 305 -11.04 11.89 -0.82
C LEU A 305 -11.58 13.17 -1.47
N SER A 306 -11.16 13.48 -2.70
CA SER A 306 -11.66 14.64 -3.46
C SER A 306 -13.15 14.55 -3.80
N LEU A 307 -13.75 13.35 -3.82
CA LEU A 307 -15.19 13.17 -4.00
C LEU A 307 -15.99 13.32 -2.69
N GLN A 308 -15.33 13.23 -1.54
CA GLN A 308 -15.98 13.21 -0.22
C GLN A 308 -16.02 14.59 0.46
N GLY A 309 -15.28 15.58 -0.04
CA GLY A 309 -15.34 16.95 0.44
C GLY A 309 -13.97 17.63 0.47
N GLU A 310 -13.88 18.70 1.25
CA GLU A 310 -12.62 19.40 1.47
C GLU A 310 -11.66 18.53 2.27
N TRP A 311 -10.42 18.46 1.80
CA TRP A 311 -9.32 17.79 2.47
C TRP A 311 -8.06 18.62 2.27
N ASN A 312 -7.12 18.52 3.19
CA ASN A 312 -5.81 19.15 3.09
C ASN A 312 -4.74 18.14 3.47
N TYR A 313 -3.68 18.07 2.67
CA TYR A 313 -2.48 17.36 3.03
C TYR A 313 -1.30 18.23 2.62
N ARG A 314 -0.56 18.70 3.60
CA ARG A 314 0.63 19.51 3.43
C ARG A 314 1.84 18.85 4.06
N VAL A 315 2.96 18.89 3.34
CA VAL A 315 4.27 18.51 3.86
C VAL A 315 5.13 19.76 3.93
N GLN A 316 5.77 20.02 5.06
CA GLN A 316 6.58 21.19 5.33
C GLN A 316 8.02 20.78 5.63
N THR A 317 8.94 21.31 4.84
CA THR A 317 10.37 21.29 5.10
C THR A 317 10.77 22.57 5.85
N PRO A 318 12.04 22.74 6.27
CA PRO A 318 12.52 23.99 6.85
C PRO A 318 12.35 25.22 5.94
N TYR A 319 12.24 25.04 4.62
CA TYR A 319 12.26 26.14 3.65
C TYR A 319 10.94 26.31 2.88
N MET A 320 10.18 25.24 2.69
CA MET A 320 9.01 25.24 1.82
C MET A 320 7.89 24.35 2.36
N ALA A 321 6.65 24.66 1.95
CA ALA A 321 5.52 23.77 2.16
C ALA A 321 4.97 23.30 0.82
N TYR A 322 4.76 22.00 0.70
CA TYR A 322 4.26 21.29 -0.47
C TYR A 322 2.82 20.86 -0.19
N SER A 323 1.87 21.33 -0.99
CA SER A 323 0.45 20.96 -0.85
C SER A 323 0.12 19.85 -1.82
N LEU A 324 -0.18 18.67 -1.29
CA LEU A 324 -0.47 17.48 -2.09
C LEU A 324 -1.88 17.59 -2.71
N GLU A 325 -2.77 18.37 -2.11
CA GLU A 325 -4.04 18.81 -2.69
C GLU A 325 -3.84 19.61 -3.99
N LYS A 326 -3.04 20.69 -3.94
CA LYS A 326 -2.71 21.47 -5.13
C LYS A 326 -1.94 20.64 -6.16
N LYS A 327 -1.08 19.73 -5.70
CA LYS A 327 -0.37 18.79 -6.57
C LYS A 327 -1.37 17.90 -7.31
N TRP A 328 -2.30 17.28 -6.58
CA TRP A 328 -3.36 16.46 -7.14
C TRP A 328 -4.16 17.21 -8.21
N ASP A 329 -4.51 18.47 -7.96
CA ASP A 329 -5.29 19.28 -8.91
C ASP A 329 -4.67 19.47 -10.28
N VAL A 330 -3.34 19.47 -10.37
CA VAL A 330 -2.62 19.62 -11.63
C VAL A 330 -2.28 18.29 -12.31
N LEU A 331 -2.51 17.14 -11.65
CA LEU A 331 -2.29 15.79 -12.22
C LEU A 331 -3.47 15.34 -13.10
N PHE A 332 -3.86 16.17 -14.06
CA PHE A 332 -5.04 15.95 -14.92
C PHE A 332 -5.08 14.55 -15.57
N PRO A 333 -4.01 14.00 -16.17
CA PRO A 333 -4.07 12.68 -16.78
C PRO A 333 -4.45 11.56 -15.79
N LYS A 334 -3.91 11.60 -14.56
CA LYS A 334 -4.24 10.63 -13.50
C LYS A 334 -5.67 10.82 -13.00
N LYS A 335 -6.09 12.06 -12.77
CA LYS A 335 -7.48 12.40 -12.39
C LYS A 335 -8.48 11.88 -13.43
N SER A 336 -8.27 12.16 -14.71
CA SER A 336 -9.14 11.70 -15.79
C SER A 336 -9.18 10.17 -15.90
N TRP A 337 -8.03 9.50 -15.75
CA TRP A 337 -7.98 8.04 -15.78
C TRP A 337 -8.75 7.45 -14.59
N LEU A 338 -8.51 7.96 -13.38
CA LEU A 338 -9.14 7.47 -12.15
C LEU A 338 -10.64 7.76 -12.11
N GLU A 339 -11.11 8.90 -12.61
CA GLU A 339 -12.55 9.14 -12.80
C GLU A 339 -13.14 8.10 -13.75
N ALA A 340 -12.53 7.91 -14.92
CA ALA A 340 -13.01 6.93 -15.89
C ALA A 340 -12.98 5.50 -15.35
N PHE A 341 -11.99 5.14 -14.52
CA PHE A 341 -11.90 3.87 -13.82
C PHE A 341 -12.98 3.72 -12.75
N TYR A 342 -13.13 4.75 -11.90
CA TYR A 342 -14.08 4.74 -10.80
C TYR A 342 -15.52 4.66 -11.29
N GLN A 343 -15.83 5.14 -12.50
CA GLN A 343 -17.17 5.01 -13.11
C GLN A 343 -17.44 3.64 -13.76
N ARG A 344 -16.43 2.77 -13.93
CA ARG A 344 -16.64 1.42 -14.51
C ARG A 344 -17.49 0.53 -13.60
N ASP A 345 -17.97 -0.56 -14.19
CA ASP A 345 -18.41 -1.73 -13.42
C ASP A 345 -17.16 -2.47 -12.92
N LEU A 346 -16.71 -2.08 -11.72
CA LEU A 346 -15.51 -2.63 -11.12
C LEU A 346 -15.72 -4.09 -10.72
N LYS A 347 -14.70 -4.90 -10.96
CA LYS A 347 -14.58 -6.24 -10.40
C LYS A 347 -14.16 -6.12 -8.93
N TYR A 348 -14.79 -6.93 -8.10
CA TYR A 348 -14.47 -7.06 -6.68
C TYR A 348 -14.05 -8.51 -6.41
N PRO A 349 -13.06 -8.75 -5.53
CA PRO A 349 -12.78 -10.09 -5.04
C PRO A 349 -14.07 -10.72 -4.47
N LYS A 350 -14.25 -12.01 -4.70
CA LYS A 350 -15.35 -12.75 -4.10
C LYS A 350 -14.86 -13.30 -2.76
N ALA A 351 -15.68 -13.28 -1.72
CA ALA A 351 -15.29 -14.01 -0.52
C ALA A 351 -15.21 -15.51 -0.86
N THR A 352 -14.04 -16.12 -0.70
CA THR A 352 -13.78 -17.47 -1.21
C THR A 352 -14.37 -18.56 -0.34
N LYS A 353 -14.37 -18.39 0.99
CA LYS A 353 -14.89 -19.38 1.95
C LYS A 353 -15.34 -18.77 3.26
#